data_AF-C6WQ45-F1
#
_entry.id   AF-C6WQ45-F1
#
_cell.length_a   1.000
_cell.length_b   1.000
_cell.length_c   1.000
_cell.angle_alpha   90.00
_cell.angle_beta   90.00
_cell.angle_gamma   90.00
#
_symmetry.space_group_name_H-M   'P 1'
#
loop_
_entity.id
_entity.type
_entity.pdbx_description
1 polymer ?
#
loop_
_entity_poly.entity_id
_entity_poly.type
_entity_poly.pdbx_seq_one_letter_code
_entity_poly.pdbx_strand_id
1 'polypeptide(L)'
;MPTARELLFRDADGEPLTFPDEVLYSGDPRYLARVADLRALLTDESAEGYHRFLAVLALTAWGHGPVYPVVAAIARAGRGSPWYGEFRAGTDGDYSFPELAGAVAEGRGRTDDEPGRLTALRELLARADEVRFHWQLAHAADEPELADALADAVRRCLDRADEPDFDRLLQAADLCAVLGRHDRPRAEALARELLARDPRTTIRTHLCSVVPFTPEARPGSADA
;
A
#
# COMPACT_ATOMS: atom_id res chain seq x y z
N MET A 1 15.59 20.59 -19.67
CA MET A 1 15.16 20.06 -18.37
C MET A 1 16.01 18.84 -18.05
N PRO A 2 16.36 18.59 -16.78
CA PRO A 2 17.04 17.37 -16.41
C PRO A 2 16.16 16.16 -16.77
N THR A 3 16.82 15.07 -17.17
CA THR A 3 16.17 13.80 -17.50
C THR A 3 15.75 13.06 -16.23
N ALA A 4 14.80 12.13 -16.35
CA ALA A 4 14.42 11.26 -15.24
C ALA A 4 15.62 10.50 -14.64
N ARG A 5 16.59 10.10 -15.48
CA ARG A 5 17.84 9.48 -15.02
C ARG A 5 18.66 10.42 -14.14
N GLU A 6 18.77 11.69 -14.50
CA GLU A 6 19.50 12.67 -13.68
C GLU A 6 18.79 12.97 -12.36
N LEU A 7 17.45 12.90 -12.33
CA LEU A 7 16.65 13.19 -11.15
C LEU A 7 16.54 12.01 -10.17
N LEU A 8 16.49 10.78 -10.66
CA LEU A 8 16.10 9.60 -9.85
C LEU A 8 17.17 8.51 -9.78
N PHE A 9 18.19 8.56 -10.66
CA PHE A 9 19.26 7.55 -10.72
C PHE A 9 20.64 8.15 -10.42
N ARG A 10 20.64 9.24 -9.65
CA ARG A 10 21.85 9.82 -9.06
C ARG A 10 21.61 10.11 -7.59
N ASP A 11 22.58 9.77 -6.76
CA ASP A 11 22.52 10.09 -5.34
C ASP A 11 22.62 11.61 -5.11
N ALA A 12 22.65 12.03 -3.85
CA ALA A 12 22.67 13.45 -3.50
C ALA A 12 24.01 14.14 -3.81
N ASP A 13 25.08 13.36 -4.00
CA ASP A 13 26.41 13.84 -4.41
C ASP A 13 26.59 13.81 -5.93
N GLY A 14 25.61 13.23 -6.64
CA GLY A 14 25.56 13.16 -8.10
C GLY A 14 26.12 11.86 -8.67
N GLU A 15 26.53 10.90 -7.84
CA GLU A 15 27.04 9.61 -8.29
C GLU A 15 25.91 8.74 -8.85
N PRO A 16 26.16 7.96 -9.91
CA PRO A 16 25.14 7.15 -10.55
C PRO A 16 24.70 5.98 -9.67
N LEU A 17 23.38 5.74 -9.64
CA LEU A 17 22.75 4.63 -8.94
C LEU A 17 22.24 3.58 -9.91
N THR A 18 22.27 2.31 -9.48
CA THR A 18 21.69 1.19 -10.24
C THR A 18 20.17 1.18 -10.10
N PHE A 19 19.65 1.52 -8.92
CA PHE A 19 18.23 1.51 -8.59
C PHE A 19 17.84 2.85 -7.95
N PRO A 20 16.61 3.34 -8.20
CA PRO A 20 16.17 4.63 -7.69
C PRO A 20 15.76 4.59 -6.20
N ASP A 21 15.63 3.40 -5.59
CA ASP A 21 15.13 3.17 -4.23
C ASP A 21 15.83 4.05 -3.18
N GLU A 22 17.14 4.25 -3.32
CA GLU A 22 17.91 5.11 -2.43
C GLU A 22 17.51 6.59 -2.55
N VAL A 23 17.11 7.04 -3.74
CA VAL A 23 16.59 8.40 -3.93
C VAL A 23 15.15 8.51 -3.44
N LEU A 24 14.33 7.49 -3.70
CA LEU A 24 12.91 7.48 -3.32
C LEU A 24 12.73 7.47 -1.80
N TYR A 25 13.52 6.67 -1.08
CA TYR A 25 13.22 6.29 0.29
C TYR A 25 14.29 6.68 1.34
N SER A 26 15.38 7.39 0.97
CA SER A 26 16.40 7.76 1.97
C SER A 26 15.96 8.80 3.00
N GLY A 27 14.98 9.65 2.67
CA GLY A 27 14.63 10.82 3.46
C GLY A 27 15.71 11.92 3.47
N ASP A 28 16.70 11.90 2.57
CA ASP A 28 17.70 12.97 2.47
C ASP A 28 17.05 14.28 1.96
N PRO A 29 17.04 15.37 2.75
CA PRO A 29 16.40 16.62 2.37
C PRO A 29 17.04 17.28 1.15
N ARG A 30 18.27 16.92 0.76
CA ARG A 30 18.93 17.43 -0.46
C ARG A 30 18.14 17.08 -1.73
N TYR A 31 17.39 15.98 -1.73
CA TYR A 31 16.54 15.61 -2.85
C TYR A 31 15.35 16.53 -3.06
N LEU A 32 14.95 17.31 -2.05
CA LEU A 32 13.86 18.29 -2.19
C LEU A 32 14.15 19.38 -3.23
N ALA A 33 15.43 19.63 -3.54
CA ALA A 33 15.83 20.51 -4.65
C ALA A 33 15.32 20.03 -6.02
N ARG A 34 14.98 18.73 -6.16
CA ARG A 34 14.50 18.10 -7.40
C ARG A 34 12.99 18.19 -7.60
N VAL A 35 12.23 18.66 -6.60
CA VAL A 35 10.75 18.66 -6.61
C VAL A 35 10.18 19.40 -7.82
N ALA A 36 10.73 20.56 -8.17
CA ALA A 36 10.22 21.35 -9.30
C ALA A 36 10.37 20.60 -10.63
N ASP A 37 11.51 19.96 -10.86
CA ASP A 37 11.79 19.19 -12.07
C ASP A 37 10.98 17.89 -12.13
N LEU A 38 10.79 17.20 -11.00
CA LEU A 38 9.93 16.01 -10.93
C LEU A 38 8.47 16.35 -11.23
N ARG A 39 7.97 17.51 -10.77
CA ARG A 39 6.62 17.96 -11.12
C ARG A 39 6.47 18.25 -12.62
N ALA A 40 7.50 18.85 -13.23
CA ALA A 40 7.50 19.07 -14.68
C ALA A 40 7.51 17.73 -15.43
N LEU A 41 8.29 16.75 -14.97
CA LEU A 41 8.33 15.40 -15.52
C LEU A 41 6.95 14.72 -15.49
N LEU A 42 6.16 14.89 -14.42
CA LEU A 42 4.80 14.32 -14.34
C LEU A 42 3.89 14.79 -15.49
N THR A 43 4.07 16.03 -15.94
CA THR A 43 3.29 16.65 -17.01
C THR A 43 3.89 16.47 -18.40
N ASP A 44 5.09 15.89 -18.51
CA ASP A 44 5.76 15.65 -19.79
C ASP A 44 5.23 14.37 -20.44
N GLU A 45 4.34 14.52 -21.42
CA GLU A 45 3.77 13.39 -22.17
C GLU A 45 4.79 12.66 -23.05
N SER A 46 5.96 13.27 -23.31
CA SER A 46 7.04 12.62 -24.05
C SER A 46 7.91 11.72 -23.16
N ALA A 47 7.80 11.86 -21.84
CA ALA A 47 8.51 11.01 -20.89
C ALA A 47 7.87 9.62 -20.77
N GLU A 48 8.72 8.61 -20.62
CA GLU A 48 8.28 7.22 -20.41
C GLU A 48 7.39 7.09 -19.16
N GLY A 49 6.34 6.27 -19.26
CA GLY A 49 5.37 6.02 -18.18
C GLY A 49 6.07 5.65 -16.87
N TYR A 50 6.99 4.68 -16.92
CA TYR A 50 7.81 4.28 -15.78
C TYR A 50 8.51 5.45 -15.07
N HIS A 51 9.16 6.35 -15.80
CA HIS A 51 9.85 7.51 -15.21
C HIS A 51 8.89 8.49 -14.54
N ARG A 52 7.74 8.73 -15.16
CA ARG A 52 6.69 9.57 -14.58
C ARG A 52 6.10 8.91 -13.34
N PHE A 53 5.94 7.59 -13.34
CA PHE A 53 5.49 6.83 -12.18
C PHE A 53 6.49 6.94 -11.01
N LEU A 54 7.79 6.78 -11.28
CA LEU A 54 8.82 6.98 -10.25
C LEU A 54 8.80 8.41 -9.67
N ALA A 55 8.50 9.42 -10.49
CA ALA A 55 8.33 10.78 -10.00
C ALA A 55 7.12 10.92 -9.06
N VAL A 56 6.01 10.20 -9.32
CA VAL A 56 4.87 10.14 -8.39
C VAL A 56 5.32 9.51 -7.07
N LEU A 57 6.02 8.37 -7.11
CA LEU A 57 6.52 7.69 -5.91
C LEU A 57 7.44 8.60 -5.09
N ALA A 58 8.42 9.25 -5.73
CA ALA A 58 9.37 10.16 -5.09
C ALA A 58 8.66 11.29 -4.37
N LEU A 59 7.81 12.04 -5.09
CA LEU A 59 7.08 13.16 -4.53
C LEU A 59 6.16 12.73 -3.37
N THR A 60 5.57 11.53 -3.46
CA THR A 60 4.70 10.97 -2.42
C THR A 60 5.49 10.58 -1.17
N ALA A 61 6.60 9.86 -1.33
CA ALA A 61 7.48 9.41 -0.23
C ALA A 61 8.19 10.58 0.47
N TRP A 62 8.44 11.67 -0.24
CA TRP A 62 9.01 12.90 0.32
C TRP A 62 7.95 13.80 0.97
N GLY A 63 6.67 13.41 0.95
CA GLY A 63 5.59 14.15 1.58
C GLY A 63 5.17 15.42 0.85
N HIS A 64 5.40 15.52 -0.46
CA HIS A 64 5.01 16.71 -1.23
C HIS A 64 3.49 16.79 -1.40
N GLY A 65 2.81 17.53 -0.53
CA GLY A 65 1.34 17.58 -0.43
C GLY A 65 0.57 17.64 -1.77
N PRO A 66 0.96 18.51 -2.73
CA PRO A 66 0.30 18.61 -4.04
C PRO A 66 0.24 17.31 -4.86
N VAL A 67 1.02 16.27 -4.52
CA VAL A 67 0.96 14.97 -5.20
C VAL A 67 -0.19 14.09 -4.73
N TYR A 68 -0.69 14.24 -3.50
CA TYR A 68 -1.71 13.32 -2.97
C TYR A 68 -3.04 13.33 -3.73
N PRO A 69 -3.54 14.46 -4.28
CA PRO A 69 -4.67 14.43 -5.19
C PRO A 69 -4.42 13.58 -6.45
N VAL A 70 -3.18 13.53 -6.94
CA VAL A 70 -2.77 12.66 -8.05
C VAL A 70 -2.85 11.21 -7.60
N VAL A 71 -2.26 10.86 -6.45
CA VAL A 71 -2.32 9.49 -5.87
C VAL A 71 -3.77 9.02 -5.70
N ALA A 72 -4.64 9.89 -5.16
CA ALA A 72 -6.06 9.60 -5.00
C ALA A 72 -6.76 9.34 -6.36
N ALA A 73 -6.40 10.09 -7.40
CA ALA A 73 -6.93 9.85 -8.75
C ALA A 73 -6.45 8.52 -9.35
N ILE A 74 -5.17 8.18 -9.15
CA ILE A 74 -4.60 6.89 -9.55
C ILE A 74 -5.34 5.75 -8.86
N ALA A 75 -5.50 5.86 -7.54
CA ALA A 75 -6.22 4.89 -6.73
C ALA A 75 -7.66 4.70 -7.22
N ARG A 76 -8.39 5.79 -7.45
CA ARG A 76 -9.77 5.73 -7.93
C ARG A 76 -9.91 5.05 -9.30
N ALA A 77 -8.93 5.19 -10.17
CA ALA A 77 -8.93 4.52 -11.48
C ALA A 77 -8.67 3.00 -11.38
N GLY A 78 -8.01 2.53 -10.31
CA GLY A 78 -7.72 1.12 -10.10
C GLY A 78 -6.95 0.51 -11.28
N ARG A 79 -7.41 -0.64 -11.79
CA ARG A 79 -6.82 -1.30 -12.97
C ARG A 79 -6.94 -0.48 -14.27
N GLY A 80 -7.84 0.50 -14.31
CA GLY A 80 -7.98 1.43 -15.45
C GLY A 80 -6.98 2.59 -15.40
N SER A 81 -6.15 2.66 -14.35
CA SER A 81 -5.09 3.65 -14.23
C SER A 81 -4.04 3.46 -15.34
N PRO A 82 -3.53 4.53 -15.97
CA PRO A 82 -2.40 4.43 -16.88
C PRO A 82 -1.10 3.98 -16.19
N TRP A 83 -1.08 3.95 -14.85
CA TRP A 83 0.05 3.52 -14.04
C TRP A 83 -0.02 2.04 -13.65
N TYR A 84 -1.11 1.35 -13.96
CA TYR A 84 -1.26 -0.07 -13.65
C TYR A 84 -0.31 -0.90 -14.52
N GLY A 85 0.57 -1.69 -13.90
CA GLY A 85 1.57 -2.51 -14.60
C GLY A 85 2.87 -1.78 -14.97
N GLU A 86 3.04 -0.52 -14.59
CA GLU A 86 4.29 0.24 -14.85
C GLU A 86 5.46 -0.27 -14.01
N PHE A 87 5.18 -0.82 -12.82
CA PHE A 87 6.18 -1.44 -11.96
C PHE A 87 5.91 -2.93 -11.86
N ARG A 88 6.81 -3.77 -12.39
CA ARG A 88 6.69 -5.24 -12.35
C ARG A 88 7.92 -5.84 -11.69
N ALA A 89 7.70 -6.58 -10.60
CA ALA A 89 8.73 -7.34 -9.92
C ALA A 89 8.77 -8.78 -10.47
N GLY A 90 9.55 -9.01 -11.52
CA GLY A 90 9.77 -10.34 -12.10
C GLY A 90 8.46 -11.03 -12.53
N THR A 91 8.23 -12.25 -12.03
CA THR A 91 7.04 -13.05 -12.35
C THR A 91 5.82 -12.74 -11.47
N ASP A 92 5.98 -11.91 -10.44
CA ASP A 92 4.99 -11.76 -9.37
C ASP A 92 3.87 -10.78 -9.70
N GLY A 93 3.80 -10.30 -10.94
CA GLY A 93 2.71 -9.45 -11.45
C GLY A 93 2.98 -7.95 -11.29
N ASP A 94 1.90 -7.18 -11.19
CA ASP A 94 1.95 -5.72 -11.00
C ASP A 94 2.27 -5.36 -9.54
N TYR A 95 3.23 -4.45 -9.38
CA TYR A 95 3.70 -3.89 -8.11
C TYR A 95 3.47 -2.38 -8.02
N SER A 96 2.79 -1.76 -9.00
CA SER A 96 2.57 -0.32 -9.02
C SER A 96 1.75 0.16 -7.80
N PHE A 97 0.66 -0.54 -7.47
CA PHE A 97 -0.16 -0.19 -6.30
C PHE A 97 0.49 -0.50 -4.94
N PRO A 98 1.21 -1.63 -4.76
CA PRO A 98 2.06 -1.86 -3.58
C PRO A 98 3.10 -0.74 -3.36
N GLU A 99 3.84 -0.35 -4.40
CA GLU A 99 4.84 0.73 -4.31
C GLU A 99 4.17 2.07 -3.98
N LEU A 100 3.01 2.35 -4.57
CA LEU A 100 2.25 3.57 -4.28
C LEU A 100 1.80 3.62 -2.82
N ALA A 101 1.30 2.51 -2.26
CA ALA A 101 0.94 2.44 -0.85
C ALA A 101 2.17 2.62 0.06
N GLY A 102 3.31 2.02 -0.29
CA GLY A 102 4.58 2.21 0.41
C GLY A 102 5.03 3.67 0.41
N ALA A 103 5.00 4.33 -0.75
CA ALA A 103 5.36 5.74 -0.86
C ALA A 103 4.44 6.64 -0.02
N VAL A 104 3.14 6.35 0.06
CA VAL A 104 2.22 7.09 0.95
C VAL A 104 2.55 6.87 2.43
N ALA A 105 2.98 5.66 2.81
CA ALA A 105 3.46 5.38 4.16
C ALA A 105 4.73 6.18 4.49
N GLU A 106 5.69 6.22 3.57
CA GLU A 106 6.96 6.96 3.72
C GLU A 106 6.77 8.47 3.86
N GLY A 107 5.72 9.03 3.25
CA GLY A 107 5.36 10.44 3.40
C GLY A 107 4.85 10.80 4.80
N ARG A 108 4.51 9.82 5.66
CA ARG A 108 4.00 10.04 7.01
C ARG A 108 5.02 10.82 7.84
N GLY A 109 4.58 11.89 8.48
CA GLY A 109 5.43 12.76 9.31
C GLY A 109 6.40 13.64 8.53
N ARG A 110 6.44 13.53 7.19
CA ARG A 110 7.21 14.41 6.29
C ARG A 110 6.33 15.41 5.56
N THR A 111 5.05 15.10 5.38
CA THR A 111 4.12 15.96 4.65
C THR A 111 3.53 17.10 5.51
N ASP A 112 3.25 18.21 4.84
CA ASP A 112 2.43 19.32 5.32
C ASP A 112 0.93 19.17 4.98
N ASP A 113 0.56 18.19 4.15
CA ASP A 113 -0.82 17.90 3.73
C ASP A 113 -1.27 16.51 4.21
N GLU A 114 -1.29 16.33 5.52
CA GLU A 114 -1.76 15.11 6.16
C GLU A 114 -3.21 14.74 5.77
N PRO A 115 -4.18 15.68 5.67
CA PRO A 115 -5.52 15.37 5.17
C PRO A 115 -5.53 14.82 3.75
N GLY A 116 -4.69 15.36 2.86
CA GLY A 116 -4.50 14.85 1.50
C GLY A 116 -3.93 13.43 1.50
N ARG A 117 -2.90 13.17 2.33
CA ARG A 117 -2.30 11.83 2.49
C ARG A 117 -3.33 10.79 2.96
N LEU A 118 -4.09 11.11 4.00
CA LEU A 118 -5.16 10.24 4.52
C LEU A 118 -6.27 10.01 3.48
N THR A 119 -6.59 11.03 2.68
CA THR A 119 -7.55 10.88 1.57
C THR A 119 -7.03 9.91 0.51
N ALA A 120 -5.75 10.00 0.14
CA ALA A 120 -5.12 9.06 -0.77
C ALA A 120 -5.16 7.62 -0.23
N LEU A 121 -4.86 7.40 1.06
CA LEU A 121 -4.97 6.08 1.69
C LEU A 121 -6.38 5.51 1.66
N ARG A 122 -7.42 6.34 1.91
CA ARG A 122 -8.81 5.90 1.82
C ARG A 122 -9.17 5.44 0.41
N GLU A 123 -8.69 6.12 -0.62
CA GLU A 123 -8.92 5.72 -2.02
C GLU A 123 -8.16 4.44 -2.40
N LEU A 124 -6.96 4.21 -1.83
CA LEU A 124 -6.24 2.94 -2.01
C LEU A 124 -7.00 1.79 -1.32
N LEU A 125 -7.46 1.99 -0.07
CA LEU A 125 -8.31 1.04 0.65
C LEU A 125 -9.63 0.75 -0.08
N ALA A 126 -10.20 1.75 -0.76
CA ALA A 126 -11.40 1.61 -1.59
C ALA A 126 -11.21 0.58 -2.73
N ARG A 127 -9.97 0.25 -3.10
CA ARG A 127 -9.63 -0.72 -4.16
C ARG A 127 -9.02 -2.02 -3.66
N ALA A 128 -8.98 -2.25 -2.35
CA ALA A 128 -8.37 -3.44 -1.77
C ALA A 128 -9.02 -4.77 -2.20
N ASP A 129 -10.25 -4.76 -2.70
CA ASP A 129 -10.93 -5.95 -3.23
C ASP A 129 -10.68 -6.17 -4.74
N GLU A 130 -10.12 -5.18 -5.43
CA GLU A 130 -9.96 -5.18 -6.90
C GLU A 130 -8.50 -5.22 -7.35
N VAL A 131 -7.60 -4.70 -6.51
CA VAL A 131 -6.18 -4.52 -6.83
C VAL A 131 -5.32 -5.16 -5.76
N ARG A 132 -4.23 -5.79 -6.19
CA ARG A 132 -3.21 -6.34 -5.31
C ARG A 132 -2.38 -5.20 -4.72
N PHE A 133 -2.24 -5.18 -3.41
CA PHE A 133 -1.38 -4.25 -2.67
C PHE A 133 -0.31 -4.94 -1.83
N HIS A 134 -0.45 -6.26 -1.62
CA HIS A 134 0.43 -7.02 -0.75
C HIS A 134 0.43 -6.44 0.68
N TRP A 135 1.45 -6.68 1.50
CA TRP A 135 1.49 -6.18 2.89
C TRP A 135 1.61 -4.64 2.97
N GLN A 136 2.04 -3.97 1.91
CA GLN A 136 2.31 -2.53 1.91
C GLN A 136 1.06 -1.69 2.23
N LEU A 137 -0.12 -2.05 1.73
CA LEU A 137 -1.35 -1.30 2.08
C LEU A 137 -1.71 -1.44 3.55
N ALA A 138 -1.53 -2.63 4.14
CA ALA A 138 -1.77 -2.83 5.57
C ALA A 138 -0.78 -2.00 6.40
N HIS A 139 0.50 -1.99 6.03
CA HIS A 139 1.50 -1.12 6.68
C HIS A 139 1.14 0.37 6.57
N ALA A 140 0.77 0.83 5.37
CA ALA A 140 0.41 2.21 5.11
C ALA A 140 -0.86 2.65 5.85
N ALA A 141 -1.82 1.73 6.01
CA ALA A 141 -3.11 2.00 6.63
C ALA A 141 -3.12 1.81 8.16
N ASP A 142 -1.97 1.57 8.81
CA ASP A 142 -1.87 1.40 10.26
C ASP A 142 -2.01 2.74 11.01
N GLU A 143 -3.21 3.31 10.94
CA GLU A 143 -3.57 4.62 11.49
C GLU A 143 -5.02 4.60 12.02
N PRO A 144 -5.29 5.15 13.22
CA PRO A 144 -6.62 5.08 13.82
C PRO A 144 -7.69 5.81 12.99
N GLU A 145 -7.34 6.86 12.26
CA GLU A 145 -8.22 7.64 11.38
C GLU A 145 -8.74 6.84 10.17
N LEU A 146 -8.21 5.64 9.95
CA LEU A 146 -8.56 4.73 8.87
C LEU A 146 -9.34 3.49 9.34
N ALA A 147 -9.69 3.37 10.64
CA ALA A 147 -10.38 2.19 11.17
C ALA A 147 -11.69 1.86 10.42
N ASP A 148 -12.52 2.86 10.10
CA ASP A 148 -13.75 2.63 9.33
C ASP A 148 -13.44 2.19 7.88
N ALA A 149 -12.48 2.85 7.22
CA ALA A 149 -12.08 2.50 5.85
C ALA A 149 -11.47 1.11 5.75
N LEU A 150 -10.71 0.69 6.76
CA LEU A 150 -10.16 -0.67 6.92
C LEU A 150 -11.28 -1.70 7.04
N ALA A 151 -12.26 -1.45 7.92
CA ALA A 151 -13.39 -2.34 8.10
C ALA A 151 -14.20 -2.51 6.81
N ASP A 152 -14.46 -1.41 6.11
CA ASP A 152 -15.16 -1.42 4.83
C ASP A 152 -14.37 -2.17 3.75
N ALA A 153 -13.05 -2.01 3.71
CA ALA A 153 -12.17 -2.75 2.80
C ALA A 153 -12.21 -4.26 3.05
N VAL A 154 -12.10 -4.69 4.30
CA VAL A 154 -12.20 -6.11 4.68
C VAL A 154 -13.57 -6.67 4.31
N ARG A 155 -14.65 -5.92 4.58
CA ARG A 155 -16.02 -6.31 4.22
C ARG A 155 -16.18 -6.48 2.70
N ARG A 156 -15.72 -5.51 1.90
CA ARG A 156 -15.75 -5.64 0.42
C ARG A 156 -14.98 -6.86 -0.07
N CYS A 157 -13.81 -7.14 0.51
CA CYS A 157 -13.04 -8.33 0.17
C CYS A 157 -13.81 -9.63 0.46
N LEU A 158 -14.56 -9.69 1.56
CA LEU A 158 -15.39 -10.84 1.96
C LEU A 158 -16.62 -11.02 1.06
N ASP A 159 -17.33 -9.93 0.76
CA ASP A 159 -18.64 -9.95 0.10
C ASP A 159 -18.52 -10.24 -1.40
N ARG A 160 -17.36 -9.94 -1.99
CA ARG A 160 -17.18 -9.97 -3.43
C ARG A 160 -16.92 -11.39 -3.94
N ALA A 161 -17.69 -11.80 -4.94
CA ALA A 161 -17.80 -13.19 -5.37
C ALA A 161 -16.92 -13.60 -6.57
N ASP A 162 -16.34 -12.63 -7.29
CA ASP A 162 -15.35 -12.92 -8.34
C ASP A 162 -14.07 -13.53 -7.73
N GLU A 163 -13.16 -14.01 -8.56
CA GLU A 163 -11.83 -14.46 -8.13
C GLU A 163 -10.80 -13.56 -8.82
N PRO A 164 -9.93 -12.85 -8.07
CA PRO A 164 -8.96 -11.97 -8.69
C PRO A 164 -7.70 -12.76 -9.05
N ASP A 165 -6.75 -12.10 -9.71
CA ASP A 165 -5.40 -12.59 -9.98
C ASP A 165 -4.46 -12.53 -8.76
N PHE A 166 -5.00 -12.35 -7.54
CA PHE A 166 -4.23 -12.30 -6.28
C PHE A 166 -5.01 -12.93 -5.12
N ASP A 167 -4.31 -13.26 -4.02
CA ASP A 167 -4.95 -13.79 -2.80
C ASP A 167 -5.63 -12.66 -2.01
N ARG A 168 -6.87 -12.34 -2.40
CA ARG A 168 -7.69 -11.29 -1.78
C ARG A 168 -8.01 -11.57 -0.32
N LEU A 169 -8.22 -12.84 0.07
CA LEU A 169 -8.52 -13.16 1.46
C LEU A 169 -7.29 -12.99 2.36
N LEU A 170 -6.09 -13.27 1.85
CA LEU A 170 -4.85 -12.95 2.55
C LEU A 170 -4.67 -11.43 2.74
N GLN A 171 -4.90 -10.64 1.69
CA GLN A 171 -4.88 -9.17 1.80
C GLN A 171 -5.94 -8.66 2.80
N ALA A 172 -7.14 -9.24 2.81
CA ALA A 172 -8.16 -8.91 3.80
C ALA A 172 -7.73 -9.29 5.23
N ALA A 173 -7.02 -10.40 5.40
CA ALA A 173 -6.45 -10.80 6.69
C ALA A 173 -5.40 -9.81 7.19
N ASP A 174 -4.51 -9.32 6.31
CA ASP A 174 -3.54 -8.26 6.65
C ASP A 174 -4.22 -6.98 7.12
N LEU A 175 -5.23 -6.51 6.38
CA LEU A 175 -6.01 -5.32 6.75
C LEU A 175 -6.78 -5.52 8.05
N CYS A 176 -7.35 -6.70 8.26
CA CYS A 176 -8.07 -7.04 9.49
C CYS A 176 -7.13 -7.09 10.71
N ALA A 177 -5.89 -7.54 10.54
CA ALA A 177 -4.87 -7.53 11.59
C ALA A 177 -4.52 -6.10 12.03
N VAL A 178 -4.44 -5.18 11.07
CA VAL A 178 -4.23 -3.75 11.34
C VAL A 178 -5.45 -3.13 12.02
N LEU A 179 -6.66 -3.41 11.52
CA LEU A 179 -7.90 -2.97 12.19
C LEU A 179 -7.93 -3.43 13.65
N GLY A 180 -7.43 -4.63 13.96
CA GLY A 180 -7.39 -5.15 15.33
C GLY A 180 -6.54 -4.35 16.32
N ARG A 181 -5.66 -3.45 15.84
CA ARG A 181 -4.90 -2.50 16.67
C ARG A 181 -5.71 -1.26 17.05
N HIS A 182 -6.70 -0.90 16.22
CA HIS A 182 -7.46 0.36 16.34
C HIS A 182 -8.93 0.16 16.74
N ASP A 183 -9.58 -0.93 16.28
CA ASP A 183 -10.95 -1.34 16.61
C ASP A 183 -11.01 -2.87 16.76
N ARG A 184 -10.61 -3.35 17.94
CA ARG A 184 -10.53 -4.77 18.26
C ARG A 184 -11.87 -5.51 18.11
N PRO A 185 -12.99 -5.04 18.70
CA PRO A 185 -14.27 -5.75 18.58
C PRO A 185 -14.70 -5.97 17.13
N ARG A 186 -14.55 -4.95 16.26
CA ARG A 186 -14.92 -5.07 14.85
C ARG A 186 -13.98 -6.00 14.08
N ALA A 187 -12.68 -5.91 14.35
CA ALA A 187 -11.69 -6.81 13.75
C ALA A 187 -11.97 -8.27 14.13
N GLU A 188 -12.33 -8.58 15.37
CA GLU A 188 -12.63 -9.95 15.78
C GLU A 188 -13.87 -10.53 15.09
N ALA A 189 -14.90 -9.72 14.84
CA ALA A 189 -16.07 -10.16 14.08
C ALA A 189 -15.67 -10.53 12.64
N LEU A 190 -14.98 -9.62 11.94
CA LEU A 190 -14.51 -9.83 10.57
C LEU A 190 -13.50 -10.98 10.46
N ALA A 191 -12.59 -11.13 11.41
CA ALA A 191 -11.61 -12.22 11.45
C ALA A 191 -12.29 -13.59 11.58
N ARG A 192 -13.34 -13.71 12.40
CA ARG A 192 -14.12 -14.96 12.49
C ARG A 192 -14.81 -15.30 11.16
N GLU A 193 -15.34 -14.29 10.47
CA GLU A 193 -15.94 -14.48 9.13
C GLU A 193 -14.88 -14.90 8.10
N LEU A 194 -13.71 -14.25 8.08
CA LEU A 194 -12.58 -14.63 7.23
C LEU A 194 -12.16 -16.08 7.47
N LEU A 195 -12.01 -16.50 8.72
CA LEU A 195 -11.63 -17.87 9.08
C LEU A 195 -12.69 -18.91 8.75
N ALA A 196 -13.97 -18.54 8.81
CA ALA A 196 -15.07 -19.40 8.37
C ALA A 196 -15.06 -19.56 6.84
N ARG A 197 -14.67 -18.52 6.11
CA ARG A 197 -14.57 -18.53 4.64
C ARG A 197 -13.34 -19.27 4.14
N ASP A 198 -12.20 -19.09 4.81
CA ASP A 198 -10.91 -19.67 4.46
C ASP A 198 -10.09 -20.00 5.72
N PRO A 199 -10.08 -21.27 6.15
CA PRO A 199 -9.38 -21.70 7.36
C PRO A 199 -7.90 -22.00 7.13
N ARG A 200 -7.31 -21.71 5.95
CA ARG A 200 -5.89 -22.02 5.65
C ARG A 200 -4.96 -21.43 6.72
N THR A 201 -3.88 -22.16 7.02
CA THR A 201 -2.89 -21.76 8.03
C THR A 201 -2.33 -20.37 7.78
N THR A 202 -2.11 -19.98 6.53
CA THR A 202 -1.61 -18.64 6.18
C THR A 202 -2.57 -17.54 6.67
N ILE A 203 -3.87 -17.66 6.40
CA ILE A 203 -4.88 -16.70 6.89
C ILE A 203 -4.87 -16.65 8.43
N ARG A 204 -4.83 -17.82 9.09
CA ARG A 204 -4.75 -17.92 10.56
C ARG A 204 -3.52 -17.22 11.13
N THR A 205 -2.35 -17.38 10.50
CA THR A 205 -1.11 -16.73 10.93
C THR A 205 -1.24 -15.22 10.90
N HIS A 206 -1.81 -14.65 9.84
CA HIS A 206 -1.98 -13.20 9.73
C HIS A 206 -3.02 -12.68 10.75
N LEU A 207 -4.06 -13.46 11.04
CA LEU A 207 -5.10 -13.11 12.03
C LEU A 207 -4.73 -13.47 13.48
N CYS A 208 -3.58 -14.07 13.77
CA CYS A 208 -3.27 -14.58 15.11
C CYS A 208 -3.24 -13.49 16.19
N SER A 209 -2.92 -12.25 15.79
CA SER A 209 -2.97 -11.09 16.68
C SER A 209 -4.41 -10.71 17.06
N VAL A 210 -5.40 -11.04 16.23
CA VAL A 210 -6.83 -10.70 16.37
C VAL A 210 -7.65 -11.85 16.98
N VAL A 211 -7.45 -13.06 16.47
CA VAL A 211 -8.08 -14.28 17.00
C VAL A 211 -6.96 -15.24 17.37
N PRO A 212 -6.60 -15.35 18.66
CA PRO A 212 -5.51 -16.21 19.09
C PRO A 212 -5.75 -17.66 18.67
N PHE A 213 -4.67 -18.37 18.35
CA PHE A 213 -4.73 -19.83 18.21
C PHE A 213 -5.25 -20.40 19.52
N THR A 214 -6.45 -20.96 19.49
CA THR A 214 -6.91 -21.83 20.57
C THR A 214 -6.41 -23.21 20.20
N PRO A 215 -5.46 -23.81 20.95
CA PRO A 215 -5.16 -25.21 20.78
C PRO A 215 -6.48 -25.94 21.00
N GLU A 216 -6.93 -26.74 20.03
CA GLU A 216 -8.03 -27.66 20.29
C GLU A 216 -7.68 -28.43 21.57
N ALA A 217 -8.53 -28.34 22.59
CA ALA A 217 -8.35 -29.11 23.81
C ALA A 217 -8.21 -30.56 23.37
N ARG A 218 -7.02 -31.17 23.58
CA ARG A 218 -6.80 -32.56 23.21
C ARG A 218 -7.93 -33.38 23.86
N PRO A 219 -8.76 -34.08 23.08
CA PRO A 219 -9.73 -34.98 23.66
C PRO A 219 -8.95 -36.11 24.35
N GLY A 220 -8.87 -36.07 25.69
CA GLY A 220 -8.35 -37.18 26.50
C GLY A 220 -7.13 -36.89 27.38
N SER A 221 -7.18 -35.87 28.25
CA SER A 221 -6.37 -35.88 29.49
C SER A 221 -7.25 -35.74 30.74
N ALA A 222 -8.30 -36.56 30.79
CA ALA A 222 -8.90 -36.98 32.05
C ALA A 222 -8.54 -38.47 32.20
N ASP A 223 -7.97 -38.82 33.34
CA ASP A 223 -7.49 -40.14 33.80
C ASP A 223 -5.98 -40.40 33.66
N ALA A 224 -5.24 -39.92 34.66
CA ALA A 224 -4.18 -40.65 35.36
C ALA A 224 -4.03 -40.10 36.78
#